data_AF-A0A556SUQ3-F1
#
_entry.id   AF-A0A556SUQ3-F1
#
_cell.length_a   1.000
_cell.length_b   1.000
_cell.length_c   1.000
_cell.angle_alpha   90.00
_cell.angle_beta   90.00
_cell.angle_gamma   90.00
#
_symmetry.space_group_name_H-M   'P 1'
#
loop_
_entity.id
_entity.type
_entity.pdbx_description
1 polymer ?
#
loop_
_entity_poly.entity_id
_entity_poly.type
_entity_poly.pdbx_seq_one_letter_code
_entity_poly.pdbx_strand_id
1 'polypeptide(L)' 'MEDYIQHNPTVETGREAFIEFFKGFLQLKPKFEIINMCSESDMVYLFHKCTLADDNVNKVCDIFRVENHKIVEH' A
#
# COMPACT_ATOMS: atom_id res chain seq x y z
N MET A 1 -0.79 15.61 8.62
CA MET A 1 -1.06 14.97 7.33
C MET A 1 -2.54 14.65 7.28
N GLU A 2 -3.31 15.71 7.07
CA GLU A 2 -4.58 15.58 6.34
C GLU A 2 -4.30 15.26 4.86
N ASP A 3 -3.03 15.39 4.44
CA ASP A 3 -2.54 15.40 3.05
C ASP A 3 -2.06 14.04 2.51
N TYR A 4 -2.45 12.91 3.11
CA TYR A 4 -2.14 11.60 2.50
C TYR A 4 -3.03 11.43 1.26
N ILE A 5 -2.41 11.31 0.08
CA ILE A 5 -3.11 11.13 -1.19
C ILE A 5 -3.24 9.63 -1.49
N GLN A 6 -4.46 9.18 -1.81
CA GLN A 6 -4.73 7.81 -2.22
C GLN A 6 -5.26 7.78 -3.66
N HIS A 7 -4.65 6.97 -4.51
CA HIS A 7 -5.06 6.78 -5.92
C HIS A 7 -5.92 5.54 -6.13
N ASN A 8 -6.01 4.63 -5.16
CA ASN A 8 -6.96 3.52 -5.23
C ASN A 8 -8.40 4.06 -5.26
N PRO A 9 -9.16 3.87 -6.36
CA PRO A 9 -10.49 4.46 -6.53
C PRO A 9 -11.53 3.91 -5.53
N THR A 10 -11.21 2.85 -4.80
CA THR A 10 -12.08 2.22 -3.80
C THR A 10 -11.76 2.65 -2.36
N VAL A 11 -10.74 3.50 -2.16
CA VAL A 11 -10.30 3.95 -0.85
C VAL A 11 -10.22 5.47 -0.86
N GLU A 12 -10.98 6.10 0.05
CA GLU A 12 -10.93 7.55 0.23
C GLU A 12 -9.52 8.04 0.59
N THR A 13 -9.26 9.31 0.30
CA THR A 13 -7.98 9.94 0.66
C THR A 13 -7.88 10.22 2.16
N GLY A 14 -6.66 10.45 2.64
CA GLY A 14 -6.41 10.87 4.02
C GLY A 14 -6.13 9.71 4.98
N ARG A 15 -5.61 10.08 6.16
CA ARG A 15 -5.10 9.13 7.16
C ARG A 15 -6.18 8.22 7.74
N GLU A 16 -7.38 8.74 7.98
CA GLU A 16 -8.47 7.97 8.57
C GLU A 16 -8.95 6.87 7.63
N ALA A 17 -9.18 7.21 6.36
CA ALA A 17 -9.57 6.26 5.32
C ALA A 17 -8.51 5.16 5.13
N PHE A 18 -7.23 5.52 5.13
CA PHE A 18 -6.12 4.56 5.10
C PHE A 18 -6.20 3.58 6.28
N ILE A 19 -6.37 4.09 7.50
CA ILE A 19 -6.47 3.25 8.72
C ILE A 19 -7.67 2.30 8.63
N GLU A 20 -8.84 2.78 8.22
CA GLU A 20 -10.05 1.95 8.10
C GLU A 20 -9.90 0.86 7.04
N PHE A 21 -9.31 1.19 5.88
CA PHE A 21 -9.00 0.19 4.86
C PHE A 21 -8.11 -0.93 5.41
N PHE A 22 -6.99 -0.57 6.06
CA PHE A 22 -6.05 -1.57 6.58
C PHE A 22 -6.63 -2.40 7.74
N LYS A 23 -7.52 -1.84 8.57
CA LYS A 23 -8.22 -2.63 9.61
C LYS A 23 -8.98 -3.81 9.00
N GLY A 24 -9.72 -3.58 7.92
CA GLY A 24 -10.45 -4.63 7.21
C GLY A 24 -9.52 -5.58 6.46
N PHE A 25 -8.57 -5.02 5.70
CA PHE A 25 -7.64 -5.80 4.89
C PHE A 25 -6.78 -6.75 5.74
N LEU A 26 -6.32 -6.34 6.92
CA LEU A 26 -5.53 -7.21 7.81
C LEU A 26 -6.33 -8.41 8.36
N GLN A 27 -7.67 -8.34 8.42
CA GLN A 27 -8.50 -9.50 8.80
C GLN A 27 -8.45 -10.62 7.76
N LEU A 28 -8.08 -10.31 6.51
CA LEU A 28 -7.87 -11.29 5.44
C LEU A 28 -6.56 -12.10 5.61
N LYS A 29 -5.79 -11.81 6.67
CA LYS A 29 -4.49 -12.42 7.01
C LYS A 29 -3.53 -12.46 5.81
N PRO A 30 -3.27 -11.30 5.18
CA PRO A 30 -2.38 -11.23 4.03
C PRO A 30 -0.96 -11.65 4.40
N LYS A 31 -0.34 -12.46 3.54
CA LYS A 31 1.09 -12.80 3.59
C LYS A 31 1.79 -12.13 2.41
N PHE A 32 2.84 -11.38 2.72
CA PHE A 32 3.58 -10.60 1.73
C PHE A 32 4.92 -11.25 1.42
N GLU A 33 5.24 -11.34 0.13
CA GLU A 33 6.58 -11.69 -0.36
C GLU A 33 7.04 -10.61 -1.34
N ILE A 34 8.13 -9.92 -0.99
CA ILE A 34 8.72 -8.90 -1.86
C ILE A 34 9.37 -9.60 -3.06
N ILE A 35 8.99 -9.18 -4.26
CA ILE A 35 9.56 -9.67 -5.52
C ILE A 35 10.68 -8.73 -5.98
N ASN A 36 10.41 -7.43 -5.97
CA ASN A 36 11.37 -6.42 -6.39
C ASN A 36 11.03 -5.07 -5.75
N MET A 37 12.02 -4.22 -5.57
CA MET A 37 11.86 -2.85 -5.11
C MET A 37 12.86 -1.97 -5.84
N CYS A 38 12.39 -0.83 -6.36
CA CYS A 38 13.26 0.23 -6.85
C CYS A 38 12.79 1.59 -6.33
N SER A 39 13.66 2.58 -6.43
CA SER A 39 13.36 3.95 -6.03
C SER A 39 14.01 4.93 -6.98
N GLU A 40 13.32 6.03 -7.24
CA GLU A 40 13.82 7.16 -8.02
C GLU A 40 13.34 8.45 -7.38
N SER A 41 14.28 9.36 -7.05
CA SER A 41 13.98 10.59 -6.31
C SER A 41 13.24 10.31 -4.99
N ASP A 42 12.01 10.82 -4.83
CA ASP A 42 11.14 10.61 -3.68
C ASP A 42 10.13 9.48 -3.88
N MET A 43 10.22 8.73 -4.99
CA MET A 43 9.31 7.64 -5.33
C MET A 43 9.91 6.27 -5.02
N VAL A 44 9.07 5.35 -4.56
CA VAL A 44 9.37 3.93 -4.32
C VAL A 44 8.36 3.08 -5.07
N TYR A 45 8.84 2.07 -5.81
CA TYR A 45 8.02 1.11 -6.53
C TYR A 45 8.27 -0.27 -5.93
N LEU A 46 7.23 -0.88 -5.37
CA LEU A 46 7.30 -2.16 -4.68
C LEU A 46 6.46 -3.21 -5.40
N PHE A 47 7.13 -4.18 -6.00
CA PHE A 47 6.49 -5.37 -6.55
C PHE A 47 6.46 -6.46 -5.48
N HIS A 48 5.27 -6.96 -5.17
CA HIS A 48 5.11 -8.01 -4.18
C HIS A 48 3.98 -8.98 -4.54
N LYS A 49 4.06 -10.16 -3.93
CA LYS A 49 2.98 -11.14 -3.90
C LYS A 49 2.25 -11.01 -2.58
N CYS A 50 0.93 -10.91 -2.63
CA CYS A 50 0.05 -10.94 -1.47
C CYS A 50 -0.83 -12.19 -1.53
N THR A 51 -0.61 -13.13 -0.62
CA THR A 51 -1.43 -14.34 -0.48
C THR A 51 -2.39 -14.18 0.69
N LEU A 52 -3.68 -14.34 0.45
CA LEU A 52 -4.72 -14.26 1.47
C LEU A 52 -4.96 -15.62 2.15
N ALA A 53 -5.77 -15.63 3.21
CA ALA A 53 -6.06 -16.83 3.99
C ALA A 53 -6.78 -17.95 3.22
N ASP A 54 -7.45 -17.60 2.11
CA ASP A 54 -8.19 -18.51 1.23
C ASP A 54 -7.35 -18.98 0.02
N ASP A 55 -6.03 -18.83 0.11
CA ASP A 55 -5.04 -19.15 -0.94
C ASP A 55 -5.14 -18.30 -2.21
N ASN A 56 -6.00 -17.26 -2.25
CA ASN A 56 -5.98 -16.29 -3.34
C ASN A 56 -4.66 -15.52 -3.36
N VAL A 57 -4.03 -15.46 -4.55
CA VAL A 57 -2.73 -14.81 -4.75
C VAL A 57 -2.88 -13.59 -5.65
N ASN A 58 -2.55 -12.43 -5.10
CA ASN A 58 -2.48 -11.16 -5.83
C ASN A 58 -1.02 -10.82 -6.12
N LYS A 59 -0.73 -10.35 -7.33
CA LYS A 59 0.56 -9.72 -7.68
C LYS A 59 0.31 -8.23 -7.76
N VAL A 60 1.00 -7.48 -6.91
CA VAL A 60 0.71 -6.07 -6.66
C VAL A 60 1.97 -5.26 -6.92
N CYS A 61 1.78 -4.07 -7.49
CA CYS A 61 2.79 -3.02 -7.57
C CYS A 61 2.23 -1.85 -6.76
N ASP A 62 2.83 -1.60 -5.59
CA ASP A 62 2.53 -0.39 -4.82
C ASP A 62 3.54 0.68 -5.21
N ILE A 63 3.04 1.90 -5.43
CA ILE A 63 3.86 3.06 -5.76
C ILE A 63 3.69 4.04 -4.61
N PHE A 64 4.78 4.48 -4.00
CA PHE A 64 4.74 5.41 -2.88
C PHE A 64 5.54 6.66 -3.20
N ARG A 65 5.06 7.81 -2.76
CA ARG A 65 5.90 9.00 -2.59
C ARG A 65 6.27 9.16 -1.12
N VAL A 66 7.53 9.49 -0.87
CA VAL A 66 8.09 9.62 0.49
C VAL A 66 8.61 11.02 0.71
N GLU A 67 8.11 11.69 1.75
CA GLU A 67 8.52 13.04 2.13
C GLU A 67 8.74 13.11 3.64
N ASN A 68 9.82 13.78 4.08
CA ASN A 68 10.17 13.90 5.51
C ASN A 68 10.17 12.54 6.24
N HIS A 69 10.69 11.49 5.58
CA HIS A 69 10.74 10.11 6.05
C HIS A 69 9.37 9.45 6.30
N LYS A 70 8.31 9.93 5.64
CA LYS A 70 6.95 9.37 5.73
C LYS A 70 6.40 9.09 4.33
N ILE A 71 5.60 8.03 4.20
CA ILE A 71 4.79 7.82 3.00
C ILE A 71 3.68 8.87 3.00
N VAL A 72 3.62 9.66 1.93
CA VAL A 72 2.66 10.75 1.79
C VAL A 72 1.65 10.55 0.66
N GLU A 73 1.87 9.56 -0.18
CA GLU A 73 1.02 9.24 -1.33
C GLU A 73 1.17 7.77 -1.70
N HIS A 74 0.08 7.18 -2.18
CA HIS A 74 -0.02 5.79 -2.63
C HIS A 74 -1.06 5.64 -3.74
#